data_AF-A0A7S1UV09-F1
#
_entry.id   AF-A0A7S1UV09-F1
#
_cell.length_a   1.000
_cell.length_b   1.000
_cell.length_c   1.000
_cell.angle_alpha   90.00
_cell.angle_beta   90.00
_cell.angle_gamma   90.00
#
_symmetry.space_group_name_H-M   'P 1'
#
loop_
_entity.id
_entity.type
_entity.pdbx_description
1 polymer ?
#
loop_
_entity_poly.entity_id
_entity_poly.type
_entity_poly.pdbx_seq_one_letter_code
_entity_poly.pdbx_strand_id
1 'polypeptide(L)'
;WLTFALPTMMSTATPSHAYGGHTSTVVSMPPPRNVHKRSPRFNFWCCFFLFSLIICGSSIEATDRVQLTGRGITNQKWAVACSIVTFFVSLIVVIMHMIPIASIFIVATRVEGILAFAVTCLWATLVASVCDCGNGLAVDTEGAVIFGNLYFYSWGGFFSAIGILVNYLKMVYMVEASEQLNKRANRFDLWIACLVSHLVLMSAAANVYDYSCDEARFGTKWCNRALLAIAMGCVGSALSIVIVGMKMATGTAPFGLECLFCVFLFCTNCFSLGLVTCEDGPGTKVGNLFFFSWLSMIVPFLIMSACYEYWFESQEEKQTGGVDGLAGLGETGEAYDPSPATNKGTFVQMSTREHVHERQSFFSGEVTKRGTGGQTSDDAATAATGASDRSNH
;
A
#
# COMPACT_ATOMS: atom_id res chain seq x y z
N TRP A 1 -6.48 -14.91 -3.31
CA TRP A 1 -5.87 -13.58 -3.45
C TRP A 1 -6.32 -12.61 -2.35
N LEU A 2 -7.62 -12.35 -2.13
CA LEU A 2 -8.12 -11.57 -0.98
C LEU A 2 -7.62 -12.07 0.40
N THR A 3 -7.42 -13.38 0.55
CA THR A 3 -6.89 -14.00 1.77
C THR A 3 -5.41 -13.70 2.06
N PHE A 4 -4.62 -13.27 1.07
CA PHE A 4 -3.21 -12.89 1.25
C PHE A 4 -3.03 -11.39 1.55
N ALA A 5 -4.03 -10.55 1.26
CA ALA A 5 -3.99 -9.10 1.52
C ALA A 5 -4.58 -8.72 2.90
N LEU A 6 -5.49 -9.52 3.45
CA LEU A 6 -6.09 -9.30 4.78
C LEU A 6 -5.34 -9.83 6.04
N PRO A 7 -4.29 -10.68 6.01
CA PRO A 7 -3.77 -11.30 7.25
C PRO A 7 -3.24 -10.32 8.30
N THR A 8 -2.95 -9.06 7.93
CA THR A 8 -2.38 -8.08 8.86
C THR A 8 -3.39 -7.29 9.67
N MET A 9 -4.70 -7.37 9.36
CA MET A 9 -5.73 -6.58 10.05
C MET A 9 -6.43 -7.29 11.21
N MET A 10 -6.24 -8.60 11.39
CA MET A 10 -6.74 -9.33 12.55
C MET A 10 -5.61 -9.62 13.53
N SER A 11 -5.15 -8.58 14.23
CA SER A 11 -4.31 -8.76 15.41
C SER A 11 -5.18 -9.34 16.54
N THR A 12 -5.06 -10.64 16.79
CA THR A 12 -5.70 -11.33 17.91
C THR A 12 -5.29 -10.68 19.23
N ALA A 13 -6.22 -9.97 19.88
CA ALA A 13 -6.05 -9.46 21.23
C ALA A 13 -5.91 -10.65 22.20
N THR A 14 -4.72 -10.83 22.76
CA THR A 14 -4.51 -11.79 23.86
C THR A 14 -5.15 -11.25 25.15
N PRO A 15 -6.02 -12.00 25.83
CA PRO A 15 -6.64 -11.55 27.07
C PRO A 15 -5.61 -11.45 28.20
N SER A 16 -5.55 -10.30 28.85
CA SER A 16 -4.72 -10.08 30.04
C SER A 16 -5.41 -10.67 31.27
N HIS A 17 -4.90 -11.81 31.76
CA HIS A 17 -5.28 -12.34 33.07
C HIS A 17 -4.56 -11.54 34.18
N ALA A 18 -5.34 -10.89 35.03
CA ALA A 18 -4.85 -10.31 36.28
C ALA A 18 -4.63 -11.42 37.32
N TYR A 19 -3.37 -11.67 37.70
CA TYR A 19 -3.02 -12.56 38.81
C TYR A 19 -2.44 -11.74 39.96
N GLY A 20 -3.04 -11.88 41.14
CA GLY A 20 -2.68 -11.17 42.36
C GLY A 20 -1.43 -11.74 43.05
N GLY A 21 -0.57 -10.81 43.49
CA GLY A 21 0.02 -10.76 44.83
C GLY A 21 0.83 -11.95 45.35
N HIS A 22 2.10 -12.06 44.93
CA HIS A 22 3.18 -12.55 45.79
C HIS A 22 4.50 -11.81 45.52
N THR A 23 4.95 -11.04 46.50
CA THR A 23 6.22 -10.28 46.52
C THR A 23 7.39 -11.24 46.72
N SER A 24 7.93 -11.77 45.62
CA SER A 24 9.24 -12.42 45.61
C SER A 24 10.27 -11.46 45.00
N THR A 25 11.35 -11.19 45.72
CA THR A 25 12.48 -10.38 45.29
C THR A 25 13.26 -11.15 44.21
N VAL A 26 12.79 -11.08 42.97
CA VAL A 26 13.44 -11.71 41.82
C VAL A 26 14.64 -10.86 41.41
N VAL A 27 15.84 -11.45 41.50
CA VAL A 27 17.07 -10.90 40.93
C VAL A 27 16.83 -10.67 39.44
N SER A 28 16.74 -9.40 39.03
CA SER A 28 16.46 -9.03 37.65
C SER A 28 17.65 -9.43 36.78
N MET A 29 17.54 -10.54 36.04
CA MET A 29 18.45 -10.79 34.94
C MET A 29 18.32 -9.62 33.94
N PRO A 30 19.44 -9.09 33.42
CA PRO A 30 19.39 -8.08 32.38
C PRO A 30 18.57 -8.62 31.20
N PRO A 31 17.66 -7.81 30.64
CA PRO A 31 16.76 -8.26 29.59
C PRO A 31 17.59 -8.84 28.43
N PRO A 32 17.18 -9.99 27.85
CA PRO A 32 17.89 -10.61 26.75
C PRO A 32 18.09 -9.59 25.62
N ARG A 33 19.33 -9.50 25.12
CA ARG A 33 19.71 -8.60 24.02
C ARG A 33 18.66 -8.66 22.92
N ASN A 34 18.11 -7.50 22.58
CA ASN A 34 17.10 -7.29 21.56
C ASN A 34 17.45 -8.07 20.28
N VAL A 35 16.76 -9.19 20.07
CA VAL A 35 16.75 -9.89 18.79
C VAL A 35 16.36 -8.86 17.74
N HIS A 36 17.26 -8.56 16.81
CA HIS A 36 17.00 -7.62 15.73
C HIS A 36 15.78 -8.09 14.94
N LYS A 37 14.60 -7.52 15.24
CA LYS A 37 13.39 -7.76 14.46
C LYS A 37 13.66 -7.23 13.05
N ARG A 38 13.71 -8.13 12.08
CA ARG A 38 13.85 -7.80 10.66
C ARG A 38 12.73 -6.84 10.27
N SER A 39 13.05 -5.83 9.45
CA SER A 39 12.06 -4.88 8.94
C SER A 39 10.93 -5.63 8.24
N PRO A 40 9.64 -5.38 8.55
CA PRO A 40 8.52 -6.04 7.87
C PRO A 40 8.50 -5.79 6.35
N ARG A 41 9.13 -4.71 5.90
CA ARG A 41 9.27 -4.33 4.48
C ARG A 41 10.12 -5.32 3.68
N PHE A 42 11.03 -6.03 4.34
CA PHE A 42 11.87 -7.04 3.69
C PHE A 42 11.01 -8.13 3.03
N ASN A 43 9.93 -8.56 3.69
CA ASN A 43 9.02 -9.56 3.13
C ASN A 43 8.32 -9.05 1.87
N PHE A 44 7.89 -7.79 1.85
CA PHE A 44 7.27 -7.18 0.68
C PHE A 44 8.25 -7.03 -0.50
N TRP A 45 9.51 -6.67 -0.23
CA TRP A 45 10.56 -6.65 -1.26
C TRP A 45 10.84 -8.04 -1.83
N CYS A 46 10.87 -9.08 -1.00
CA CYS A 46 11.01 -10.46 -1.45
C CYS A 46 9.83 -10.92 -2.32
N CYS A 47 8.59 -10.65 -1.90
CA CYS A 47 7.41 -10.95 -2.71
C CYS A 47 7.45 -10.20 -4.04
N PHE A 48 7.78 -8.91 -4.00
CA PHE A 48 7.89 -8.08 -5.20
C PHE A 48 8.97 -8.58 -6.17
N PHE A 49 10.12 -9.02 -5.66
CA PHE A 49 11.16 -9.67 -6.44
C PHE A 49 10.67 -10.94 -7.13
N LEU A 50 10.00 -11.83 -6.41
CA LEU A 50 9.44 -13.07 -6.97
C LEU A 50 8.41 -12.77 -8.06
N PHE A 51 7.52 -11.81 -7.84
CA PHE A 51 6.55 -11.39 -8.85
C PHE A 51 7.23 -10.76 -10.07
N SER A 52 8.25 -9.92 -9.88
CA SER A 52 9.02 -9.32 -10.98
C SER A 52 9.73 -10.38 -11.82
N LEU A 53 10.30 -11.42 -11.18
CA LEU A 53 10.95 -12.54 -11.87
C LEU A 53 9.95 -13.32 -12.74
N ILE A 54 8.79 -13.68 -12.19
CA ILE A 54 7.77 -14.45 -12.91
C ILE A 54 7.21 -13.62 -14.09
N ILE A 55 6.98 -12.32 -13.87
CA ILE A 55 6.49 -11.43 -14.91
C ILE A 55 7.54 -11.18 -15.99
N CYS A 56 8.82 -11.08 -15.65
CA CYS A 56 9.89 -11.01 -16.64
C CYS A 56 9.85 -12.21 -17.59
N GLY A 57 9.84 -13.44 -17.05
CA GLY A 57 9.74 -14.66 -17.87
C GLY A 57 8.43 -14.74 -18.68
N SER A 58 7.29 -14.48 -18.02
CA SER A 58 5.97 -14.55 -18.67
C SER A 58 5.79 -13.49 -19.75
N SER A 59 6.36 -12.30 -19.58
CA SER A 59 6.31 -11.23 -20.59
C SER A 59 7.07 -11.63 -21.85
N ILE A 60 8.27 -12.21 -21.71
CA ILE A 60 9.07 -12.70 -22.83
C ILE A 60 8.32 -13.83 -23.57
N GLU A 61 7.75 -14.80 -22.84
CA GLU A 61 6.96 -15.88 -23.46
C GLU A 61 5.73 -15.34 -24.21
N ALA A 62 4.98 -14.42 -23.60
CA ALA A 62 3.83 -13.80 -24.25
C ALA A 62 4.24 -13.05 -25.52
N THR A 63 5.42 -12.40 -25.51
CA THR A 63 5.91 -11.66 -26.67
C THR A 63 6.21 -12.52 -27.89
N ASP A 64 6.60 -13.77 -27.69
CA ASP A 64 6.92 -14.71 -28.76
C ASP A 64 5.66 -15.25 -29.43
N ARG A 65 4.56 -15.36 -28.67
CA ARG A 65 3.30 -15.97 -29.14
C ARG A 65 2.33 -14.99 -29.80
N VAL A 66 2.36 -13.72 -29.43
CA VAL A 66 1.37 -12.74 -29.91
C VAL A 66 1.99 -11.87 -31.00
N GLN A 67 1.58 -12.11 -32.26
CA GLN A 67 1.94 -11.25 -33.39
C GLN A 67 1.00 -10.04 -33.46
N LEU A 68 1.38 -8.94 -32.80
CA LEU A 68 0.55 -7.73 -32.70
C LEU A 68 0.76 -6.76 -33.86
N THR A 69 -0.30 -6.02 -34.20
CA THR A 69 -0.23 -4.86 -35.09
C THR A 69 0.14 -3.59 -34.30
N GLY A 70 0.88 -2.67 -34.92
CA GLY A 70 1.19 -1.29 -34.49
C GLY A 70 1.25 -1.01 -32.98
N ARG A 71 0.11 -0.63 -32.39
CA ARG A 71 -0.05 -0.20 -30.99
C ARG A 71 0.26 -1.31 -29.97
N GLY A 72 -0.06 -2.55 -30.30
CA GLY A 72 0.24 -3.69 -29.43
C GLY A 72 1.75 -3.89 -29.24
N ILE A 73 2.55 -3.63 -30.28
CA ILE A 73 4.02 -3.78 -30.27
C ILE A 73 4.66 -2.82 -29.26
N THR A 74 4.20 -1.57 -29.17
CA THR A 74 4.77 -0.59 -28.22
C THR A 74 4.48 -0.97 -26.78
N ASN A 75 3.24 -1.40 -26.48
CA ASN A 75 2.84 -1.81 -25.14
C ASN A 75 3.53 -3.10 -24.70
N GLN A 76 3.72 -4.04 -25.63
CA GLN A 76 4.48 -5.26 -25.44
C GLN A 76 5.96 -4.97 -25.08
N LYS A 77 6.63 -4.11 -25.86
CA LYS A 77 8.01 -3.69 -25.58
C LYS A 77 8.13 -2.97 -24.24
N TRP A 78 7.15 -2.12 -23.91
CA TRP A 78 7.07 -1.46 -22.61
C TRP A 78 6.95 -2.48 -21.47
N ALA A 79 6.06 -3.45 -21.58
CA ALA A 79 5.84 -4.47 -20.55
C ALA A 79 7.12 -5.28 -20.26
N VAL A 80 7.85 -5.70 -21.31
CA VAL A 80 9.13 -6.42 -21.19
C VAL A 80 10.21 -5.51 -20.58
N ALA A 81 10.36 -4.28 -21.05
CA ALA A 81 11.36 -3.36 -20.51
C ALA A 81 11.11 -3.07 -19.02
N CYS A 82 9.85 -2.80 -18.65
CA CYS A 82 9.44 -2.53 -17.28
C CYS A 82 9.68 -3.75 -16.37
N SER A 83 9.36 -4.96 -16.82
CA SER A 83 9.56 -6.18 -16.03
C SER A 83 11.05 -6.46 -15.77
N ILE A 84 11.91 -6.29 -16.78
CA ILE A 84 13.37 -6.45 -16.64
C ILE A 84 13.94 -5.41 -15.67
N VAL A 85 13.59 -4.13 -15.82
CA VAL A 85 14.09 -3.05 -14.95
C VAL A 85 13.68 -3.30 -13.50
N THR A 86 12.40 -3.61 -13.26
CA THR A 86 11.89 -3.84 -11.91
C THR A 86 12.41 -5.13 -11.26
N PHE A 87 12.71 -6.16 -12.07
CA PHE A 87 13.44 -7.35 -11.62
C PHE A 87 14.83 -7.00 -11.10
N PHE A 88 15.64 -6.24 -11.85
CA PHE A 88 16.98 -5.87 -11.38
C PHE A 88 16.94 -4.93 -10.17
N VAL A 89 16.04 -3.95 -10.16
CA VAL A 89 15.86 -3.06 -9.01
C VAL A 89 15.51 -3.85 -7.76
N SER A 90 14.53 -4.75 -7.85
CA SER A 90 14.11 -5.55 -6.70
C SER A 90 15.20 -6.54 -6.24
N LEU A 91 15.95 -7.14 -7.17
CA LEU A 91 17.10 -7.98 -6.85
C LEU A 91 18.17 -7.22 -6.05
N ILE A 92 18.56 -6.03 -6.51
CA ILE A 92 19.54 -5.19 -5.83
C ILE A 92 19.06 -4.82 -4.42
N VAL A 93 17.80 -4.39 -4.29
CA VAL A 93 17.23 -4.01 -2.98
C VAL A 93 17.18 -5.20 -2.02
N VAL A 94 16.78 -6.38 -2.49
CA VAL A 94 16.77 -7.61 -1.68
C VAL A 94 18.19 -7.97 -1.22
N ILE A 95 19.20 -7.91 -2.10
CA ILE A 95 20.60 -8.15 -1.74
C ILE A 95 21.09 -7.13 -0.70
N MET A 96 20.76 -5.84 -0.88
CA MET A 96 21.13 -4.79 0.07
C MET A 96 20.46 -4.97 1.44
N HIS A 97 19.25 -5.55 1.50
CA HIS A 97 18.62 -5.94 2.75
C HIS A 97 19.28 -7.15 3.44
N MET A 98 19.93 -8.04 2.68
CA MET A 98 20.64 -9.19 3.24
C MET A 98 21.99 -8.83 3.85
N ILE A 99 22.63 -7.76 3.37
CA ILE A 99 23.94 -7.30 3.84
C ILE A 99 23.74 -6.23 4.92
N PRO A 100 24.12 -6.47 6.19
CA PRO A 100 23.87 -5.53 7.29
C PRO A 100 24.42 -4.12 7.04
N ILE A 101 25.61 -4.03 6.43
CA ILE A 101 26.27 -2.75 6.12
C ILE A 101 25.50 -1.97 5.05
N ALA A 102 25.03 -2.65 4.00
CA ALA A 102 24.27 -2.02 2.92
C ALA A 102 22.85 -1.62 3.38
N SER A 103 22.27 -2.36 4.32
CA SER A 103 20.93 -2.09 4.84
C SER A 103 20.81 -0.69 5.47
N ILE A 104 21.89 -0.16 6.04
CA ILE A 104 21.92 1.20 6.63
C ILE A 104 21.68 2.28 5.58
N PHE A 105 22.08 2.05 4.33
CA PHE A 105 21.94 3.03 3.24
C PHE A 105 20.59 3.00 2.54
N ILE A 106 19.86 1.89 2.62
CA ILE A 106 18.52 1.77 2.00
C ILE A 106 17.43 1.90 3.06
N VAL A 107 17.50 1.13 4.14
CA VAL A 107 16.35 0.94 5.02
C VAL A 107 16.06 2.24 5.76
N ALA A 108 14.81 2.70 5.63
CA ALA A 108 14.31 3.94 6.22
C ALA A 108 14.94 5.23 5.66
N THR A 109 15.59 5.15 4.50
CA THR A 109 16.12 6.34 3.84
C THR A 109 15.16 6.91 2.80
N ARG A 110 15.36 8.18 2.42
CA ARG A 110 14.61 8.81 1.33
C ARG A 110 14.77 8.07 -0.01
N VAL A 111 15.89 7.38 -0.20
CA VAL A 111 16.17 6.58 -1.40
C VAL A 111 15.18 5.43 -1.52
N GLU A 112 14.91 4.71 -0.44
CA GLU A 112 13.89 3.65 -0.42
C GLU A 112 12.51 4.20 -0.76
N GLY A 113 12.16 5.39 -0.26
CA GLY A 113 10.89 6.06 -0.59
C GLY A 113 10.74 6.41 -2.06
N ILE A 114 11.79 6.97 -2.66
CA ILE A 114 11.82 7.30 -4.09
C ILE A 114 11.71 6.02 -4.93
N LEU A 115 12.46 4.97 -4.55
CA LEU A 115 12.39 3.68 -5.22
C LEU A 115 11.00 3.06 -5.10
N ALA A 116 10.42 3.04 -3.90
CA ALA A 116 9.08 2.53 -3.65
C ALA A 116 8.03 3.25 -4.51
N PHE A 117 8.07 4.59 -4.55
CA PHE A 117 7.18 5.38 -5.38
C PHE A 117 7.36 5.09 -6.87
N ALA A 118 8.62 5.07 -7.35
CA ALA A 118 8.93 4.79 -8.75
C ALA A 118 8.45 3.39 -9.17
N VAL A 119 8.66 2.35 -8.37
CA VAL A 119 8.18 1.00 -8.68
C VAL A 119 6.65 0.92 -8.64
N THR A 120 5.98 1.63 -7.73
CA THR A 120 4.51 1.70 -7.73
C THR A 120 3.98 2.33 -9.02
N CYS A 121 4.57 3.44 -9.48
CA CYS A 121 4.17 4.07 -10.74
C CYS A 121 4.42 3.16 -11.94
N LEU A 122 5.61 2.55 -12.02
CA LEU A 122 5.93 1.60 -13.10
C LEU A 122 4.95 0.42 -13.12
N TRP A 123 4.63 -0.16 -11.97
CA TRP A 123 3.70 -1.29 -11.89
C TRP A 123 2.25 -0.91 -12.15
N ALA A 124 1.83 0.30 -11.80
CA ALA A 124 0.52 0.82 -12.21
C ALA A 124 0.41 0.85 -13.74
N THR A 125 1.43 1.39 -14.42
CA THR A 125 1.45 1.40 -15.90
C THR A 125 1.56 0.00 -16.50
N LEU A 126 2.35 -0.88 -15.89
CA LEU A 126 2.51 -2.27 -16.34
C LEU A 126 1.19 -3.02 -16.28
N VAL A 127 0.46 -2.95 -15.17
CA VAL A 127 -0.85 -3.60 -15.02
C VAL A 127 -1.84 -3.04 -16.03
N ALA A 128 -1.86 -1.73 -16.25
CA ALA A 128 -2.71 -1.11 -17.26
C ALA A 128 -2.41 -1.64 -18.66
N SER A 129 -1.13 -1.71 -19.07
CA SER A 129 -0.74 -2.22 -20.38
C SER A 129 -1.01 -3.72 -20.56
N VAL A 130 -0.77 -4.52 -19.52
CA VAL A 130 -0.92 -5.98 -19.54
C VAL A 130 -2.40 -6.40 -19.54
N CYS A 131 -3.24 -5.68 -18.81
CA CYS A 131 -4.68 -5.96 -18.71
C CYS A 131 -5.52 -5.32 -19.81
N ASP A 132 -4.90 -4.57 -20.73
CA ASP A 132 -5.59 -3.95 -21.85
C ASP A 132 -5.99 -5.01 -22.89
N CYS A 133 -7.30 -5.17 -23.08
CA CYS A 133 -7.90 -6.08 -24.05
C CYS A 133 -7.56 -5.73 -25.50
N GLY A 134 -7.21 -4.47 -25.80
CA GLY A 134 -6.76 -4.04 -27.11
C GLY A 134 -5.36 -4.53 -27.49
N ASN A 135 -4.54 -4.91 -26.51
CA ASN A 135 -3.17 -5.38 -26.74
C ASN A 135 -3.03 -6.89 -26.82
N GLY A 136 -4.04 -7.67 -26.41
CA GLY A 136 -3.96 -9.14 -26.46
C GLY A 136 -2.80 -9.73 -25.65
N LEU A 137 -2.28 -9.03 -24.63
CA LEU A 137 -1.08 -9.44 -23.89
C LEU A 137 -1.36 -10.48 -22.81
N ALA A 138 -2.22 -10.16 -21.84
CA ALA A 138 -2.67 -11.13 -20.84
C ALA A 138 -4.16 -11.44 -20.92
N VAL A 139 -4.91 -10.56 -21.58
CA VAL A 139 -6.36 -10.62 -21.76
C VAL A 139 -6.64 -10.48 -23.25
N ASP A 140 -7.58 -11.26 -23.76
CA ASP A 140 -8.04 -11.14 -25.14
C ASP A 140 -9.05 -9.99 -25.34
N THR A 141 -9.54 -9.86 -26.57
CA THR A 141 -10.53 -8.84 -26.94
C THR A 141 -11.89 -9.03 -26.28
N GLU A 142 -12.19 -10.23 -25.78
CA GLU A 142 -13.43 -10.56 -25.08
C GLU A 142 -13.33 -10.30 -23.57
N GLY A 143 -12.13 -10.05 -23.05
CA GLY A 143 -11.88 -9.88 -21.62
C GLY A 143 -11.48 -11.17 -20.91
N ALA A 144 -11.26 -12.27 -21.64
CA ALA A 144 -10.82 -13.54 -21.07
C ALA A 144 -9.29 -13.59 -20.90
N VAL A 145 -8.86 -14.22 -19.81
CA VAL A 145 -7.44 -14.29 -19.43
C VAL A 145 -6.75 -15.40 -20.23
N ILE A 146 -5.88 -15.03 -21.17
CA ILE A 146 -5.12 -15.94 -22.03
C ILE A 146 -3.75 -16.33 -21.44
N PHE A 147 -3.10 -15.40 -20.72
CA PHE A 147 -1.82 -15.65 -20.04
C PHE A 147 -1.96 -15.43 -18.54
N GLY A 148 -2.42 -16.47 -17.84
CA GLY A 148 -2.73 -16.42 -16.41
C GLY A 148 -1.57 -15.96 -15.53
N ASN A 149 -0.33 -16.43 -15.78
CA ASN A 149 0.83 -16.00 -15.01
C ASN A 149 1.08 -14.49 -15.17
N LEU A 150 1.08 -14.00 -16.41
CA LEU A 150 1.27 -12.57 -16.70
C LEU A 150 0.17 -11.73 -16.04
N TYR A 151 -1.07 -12.19 -16.11
CA TYR A 151 -2.21 -11.53 -15.47
C TYR A 151 -2.09 -11.49 -13.94
N PHE A 152 -2.08 -12.64 -13.27
CA PHE A 152 -2.18 -12.69 -11.81
C PHE A 152 -0.93 -12.17 -11.10
N TYR A 153 0.27 -12.43 -11.63
CA TYR A 153 1.50 -11.95 -11.00
C TYR A 153 1.74 -10.45 -11.25
N SER A 154 1.15 -9.85 -12.30
CA SER A 154 1.21 -8.39 -12.52
C SER A 154 0.41 -7.66 -11.43
N TRP A 155 -0.79 -8.14 -11.12
CA TRP A 155 -1.57 -7.69 -9.97
C TRP A 155 -0.85 -7.91 -8.64
N GLY A 156 -0.24 -9.09 -8.47
CA GLY A 156 0.54 -9.41 -7.28
C GLY A 156 1.67 -8.43 -6.99
N GLY A 157 2.50 -8.16 -7.99
CA GLY A 157 3.58 -7.19 -7.82
C GLY A 157 3.09 -5.76 -7.68
N PHE A 158 1.96 -5.37 -8.29
CA PHE A 158 1.36 -4.06 -8.07
C PHE A 158 0.92 -3.87 -6.61
N PHE A 159 0.20 -4.84 -6.03
CA PHE A 159 -0.17 -4.79 -4.61
C PHE A 159 1.05 -4.86 -3.69
N SER A 160 2.08 -5.63 -4.05
CA SER A 160 3.32 -5.67 -3.28
C SER A 160 4.04 -4.31 -3.31
N ALA A 161 4.07 -3.62 -4.46
CA ALA A 161 4.64 -2.28 -4.60
C ALA A 161 3.89 -1.25 -3.75
N ILE A 162 2.55 -1.29 -3.76
CA ILE A 162 1.73 -0.46 -2.87
C ILE A 162 2.06 -0.78 -1.41
N GLY A 163 2.15 -2.06 -1.04
CA GLY A 163 2.52 -2.49 0.31
C GLY A 163 3.88 -1.94 0.75
N ILE A 164 4.89 -1.94 -0.13
CA ILE A 164 6.19 -1.31 0.14
C ILE A 164 6.02 0.19 0.41
N LEU A 165 5.31 0.90 -0.47
CA LEU A 165 5.10 2.35 -0.36
C LEU A 165 4.35 2.70 0.94
N VAL A 166 3.26 2.00 1.26
CA VAL A 166 2.46 2.24 2.47
C VAL A 166 3.28 1.98 3.72
N ASN A 167 4.04 0.89 3.79
CA ASN A 167 4.90 0.61 4.93
C ASN A 167 6.03 1.64 5.08
N TYR A 168 6.58 2.14 3.97
CA TYR A 168 7.53 3.25 3.99
C TYR A 168 6.89 4.53 4.54
N LEU A 169 5.72 4.92 4.03
CA LEU A 169 5.00 6.13 4.48
C LEU A 169 4.65 6.06 5.97
N LYS A 170 4.18 4.91 6.44
CA LYS A 170 3.94 4.68 7.88
C LYS A 170 5.21 4.92 8.68
N MET A 171 6.33 4.36 8.27
CA MET A 171 7.56 4.52 9.02
C MET A 171 8.07 5.97 9.00
N VAL A 172 8.02 6.68 7.86
CA VAL A 172 8.52 8.07 7.82
C VAL A 172 7.61 9.05 8.57
N TYR A 173 6.29 8.94 8.43
CA TYR A 173 5.35 9.95 8.92
C TYR A 173 4.68 9.58 10.26
N MET A 174 4.75 8.33 10.72
CA MET A 174 4.04 7.87 11.93
C MET A 174 4.96 7.50 13.11
N VAL A 175 6.27 7.75 13.01
CA VAL A 175 7.25 7.37 14.06
C VAL A 175 7.06 8.09 15.40
N GLU A 176 6.39 9.25 15.45
CA GLU A 176 6.22 10.01 16.70
C GLU A 176 4.91 9.74 17.46
N ALA A 177 3.97 8.95 16.95
CA ALA A 177 2.69 8.73 17.64
C ALA A 177 2.26 7.25 17.73
N SER A 178 3.23 6.32 17.72
CA SER A 178 3.04 4.87 17.65
C SER A 178 2.02 4.25 18.62
N GLU A 179 1.76 4.86 19.78
CA GLU A 179 0.84 4.30 20.78
C GLU A 179 -0.62 4.73 20.57
N GLN A 180 -0.86 6.02 20.31
CA GLN A 180 -2.20 6.53 19.96
C GLN A 180 -2.59 6.25 18.50
N LEU A 181 -1.60 6.04 17.63
CA LEU A 181 -1.82 5.78 16.22
C LEU A 181 -2.18 4.34 15.90
N ASN A 182 -1.89 3.34 16.74
CA ASN A 182 -2.23 1.96 16.38
C ASN A 182 -3.75 1.78 16.20
N LYS A 183 -4.57 2.48 16.98
CA LYS A 183 -6.03 2.56 16.77
C LYS A 183 -6.42 3.37 15.51
N ARG A 184 -5.61 4.37 15.11
CA ARG A 184 -5.89 5.26 13.96
C ARG A 184 -5.32 4.76 12.63
N ALA A 185 -4.31 3.91 12.67
CA ALA A 185 -3.57 3.38 11.52
C ALA A 185 -4.45 2.50 10.64
N ASN A 186 -5.39 1.76 11.23
CA ASN A 186 -6.34 0.93 10.50
C ASN A 186 -7.17 1.76 9.51
N ARG A 187 -7.59 2.97 9.88
CA ARG A 187 -8.37 3.84 8.98
C ARG A 187 -7.53 4.41 7.84
N PHE A 188 -6.26 4.72 8.10
CA PHE A 188 -5.36 5.22 7.05
C PHE A 188 -5.18 4.20 5.94
N ASP A 189 -4.97 2.92 6.30
CA ASP A 189 -4.86 1.83 5.34
C ASP A 189 -6.14 1.65 4.51
N LEU A 190 -7.31 1.78 5.14
CA LEU A 190 -8.58 1.71 4.42
C LEU A 190 -8.74 2.87 3.42
N TRP A 191 -8.31 4.09 3.76
CA TRP A 191 -8.31 5.22 2.81
C TRP A 191 -7.34 5.02 1.64
N ILE A 192 -6.18 4.40 1.87
CA ILE A 192 -5.27 4.02 0.78
C ILE A 192 -5.89 2.92 -0.09
N ALA A 193 -6.49 1.89 0.53
CA ALA A 193 -7.21 0.85 -0.20
C ALA A 193 -8.35 1.45 -1.04
N CYS A 194 -9.03 2.47 -0.52
CA CYS A 194 -10.07 3.22 -1.22
C CYS A 194 -9.49 3.99 -2.42
N LEU A 195 -8.35 4.67 -2.23
CA LEU A 195 -7.65 5.36 -3.32
C LEU A 195 -7.27 4.38 -4.44
N VAL A 196 -6.63 3.27 -4.09
CA VAL A 196 -6.18 2.26 -5.05
C VAL A 196 -7.37 1.64 -5.78
N SER A 197 -8.45 1.28 -5.08
CA SER A 197 -9.61 0.67 -5.72
C SER A 197 -10.27 1.61 -6.73
N HIS A 198 -10.39 2.91 -6.41
CA HIS A 198 -10.97 3.89 -7.33
C HIS A 198 -10.04 4.23 -8.51
N LEU A 199 -8.71 4.24 -8.31
CA LEU A 199 -7.76 4.42 -9.42
C LEU A 199 -7.85 3.26 -10.42
N VAL A 200 -7.94 2.03 -9.91
CA VAL A 200 -8.12 0.85 -10.75
C VAL A 200 -9.48 0.86 -11.43
N LEU A 201 -10.55 1.19 -10.72
CA LEU A 201 -11.90 1.32 -11.28
C LEU A 201 -11.92 2.32 -12.45
N MET A 202 -11.36 3.51 -12.22
CA MET A 202 -11.22 4.56 -13.24
C MET A 202 -10.45 4.04 -14.46
N SER A 203 -9.28 3.43 -14.23
CA SER A 203 -8.41 2.94 -15.31
C SER A 203 -9.07 1.81 -16.12
N ALA A 204 -9.72 0.86 -15.44
CA ALA A 204 -10.42 -0.24 -16.11
C ALA A 204 -11.61 0.28 -16.92
N ALA A 205 -12.39 1.21 -16.37
CA ALA A 205 -13.51 1.83 -17.06
C ALA A 205 -13.07 2.67 -18.26
N ALA A 206 -11.96 3.43 -18.13
CA ALA A 206 -11.38 4.20 -19.22
C ALA A 206 -10.93 3.29 -20.38
N ASN A 207 -10.26 2.18 -20.07
CA ASN A 207 -9.85 1.24 -21.11
C ASN A 207 -11.04 0.63 -21.86
N VAL A 208 -12.08 0.26 -21.12
CA VAL A 208 -13.34 -0.25 -21.69
C VAL A 208 -14.04 0.80 -22.55
N TYR A 209 -14.05 2.06 -22.11
CA TYR A 209 -14.63 3.17 -22.84
C TYR A 209 -13.86 3.42 -24.15
N ASP A 210 -12.53 3.58 -24.07
CA ASP A 210 -11.68 3.84 -25.24
C ASP A 210 -11.77 2.71 -26.27
N TYR A 211 -11.82 1.45 -25.84
CA TYR A 211 -11.89 0.32 -26.76
C TYR A 211 -13.24 0.19 -27.48
N SER A 212 -14.36 0.45 -26.79
CA SER A 212 -15.70 0.11 -27.29
C SER A 212 -16.56 1.33 -27.69
N CYS A 213 -16.15 2.55 -27.32
CA CYS A 213 -16.93 3.76 -27.58
C CYS A 213 -16.28 4.72 -28.62
N ASP A 214 -15.12 4.39 -29.20
CA ASP A 214 -14.37 5.29 -30.09
C ASP A 214 -15.07 5.55 -31.45
N GLU A 215 -15.62 4.50 -32.08
CA GLU A 215 -16.23 4.62 -33.42
C GLU A 215 -17.77 4.62 -33.42
N ALA A 216 -18.39 4.10 -32.37
CA ALA A 216 -19.82 3.83 -32.32
C ALA A 216 -20.55 4.70 -31.29
N ARG A 217 -20.96 5.89 -31.74
CA ARG A 217 -22.04 6.72 -31.17
C ARG A 217 -21.89 7.06 -29.69
N PHE A 218 -21.43 8.30 -29.43
CA PHE A 218 -21.74 9.01 -28.20
C PHE A 218 -23.21 8.76 -27.79
N GLY A 219 -23.43 8.33 -26.54
CA GLY A 219 -24.77 8.24 -25.95
C GLY A 219 -25.43 6.86 -25.94
N THR A 220 -24.74 5.76 -26.29
CA THR A 220 -25.28 4.44 -25.93
C THR A 220 -25.37 4.28 -24.41
N LYS A 221 -26.39 3.56 -23.92
CA LYS A 221 -26.56 3.31 -22.48
C LYS A 221 -25.31 2.65 -21.86
N TRP A 222 -24.64 1.79 -22.62
CA TRP A 222 -23.42 1.10 -22.22
C TRP A 222 -22.24 2.08 -22.03
N CYS A 223 -21.97 2.95 -23.01
CA CYS A 223 -20.92 3.97 -22.91
C CYS A 223 -21.18 4.97 -21.78
N ASN A 224 -22.44 5.37 -21.57
CA ASN A 224 -22.81 6.26 -20.45
C ASN A 224 -22.56 5.59 -19.08
N ARG A 225 -22.75 4.28 -18.96
CA ARG A 225 -22.44 3.52 -17.74
C ARG A 225 -20.93 3.39 -17.52
N ALA A 226 -20.15 3.20 -18.58
CA ALA A 226 -18.69 3.21 -18.49
C ALA A 226 -18.17 4.59 -18.08
N LEU A 227 -18.72 5.67 -18.66
CA LEU A 227 -18.41 7.04 -18.29
C LEU A 227 -18.77 7.35 -16.82
N LEU A 228 -19.90 6.82 -16.34
CA LEU A 228 -20.25 6.89 -14.92
C LEU A 228 -19.18 6.24 -14.03
N ALA A 229 -18.71 5.04 -14.39
CA ALA A 229 -17.64 4.36 -13.64
C ALA A 229 -16.33 5.16 -13.63
N ILE A 230 -15.96 5.79 -14.74
CA ILE A 230 -14.81 6.72 -14.82
C ILE A 230 -15.01 7.88 -13.85
N ALA A 231 -16.16 8.56 -13.93
CA ALA A 231 -16.47 9.70 -13.07
C ALA A 231 -16.43 9.32 -11.58
N MET A 232 -16.98 8.15 -11.23
CA MET A 232 -16.96 7.64 -9.86
C MET A 232 -15.55 7.30 -9.37
N GLY A 233 -14.73 6.68 -10.22
CA GLY A 233 -13.31 6.47 -9.96
C GLY A 233 -12.58 7.79 -9.71
N CYS A 234 -12.77 8.80 -10.57
CA CYS A 234 -12.18 10.13 -10.41
C CYS A 234 -12.56 10.79 -9.07
N VAL A 235 -13.87 10.81 -8.74
CA VAL A 235 -14.37 11.42 -7.51
C VAL A 235 -13.82 10.69 -6.28
N GLY A 236 -13.87 9.36 -6.28
CA GLY A 236 -13.35 8.55 -5.17
C GLY A 236 -11.84 8.68 -4.95
N SER A 237 -11.06 8.72 -6.04
CA SER A 237 -9.63 8.97 -5.97
C SER A 237 -9.34 10.38 -5.45
N ALA A 238 -10.04 11.42 -5.92
CA ALA A 238 -9.85 12.78 -5.46
C ALA A 238 -10.14 12.94 -3.95
N LEU A 239 -11.27 12.43 -3.48
CA LEU A 239 -11.62 12.48 -2.05
C LEU A 239 -10.63 11.70 -1.18
N SER A 240 -10.17 10.53 -1.67
CA SER A 240 -9.17 9.73 -0.95
C SER A 240 -7.80 10.43 -0.91
N ILE A 241 -7.37 11.09 -2.00
CA ILE A 241 -6.14 11.90 -2.02
C ILE A 241 -6.22 13.03 -1.00
N VAL A 242 -7.37 13.71 -0.87
CA VAL A 242 -7.57 14.77 0.12
C VAL A 242 -7.37 14.23 1.54
N ILE A 243 -8.03 13.12 1.90
CA ILE A 243 -7.91 12.56 3.26
C ILE A 243 -6.51 12.01 3.54
N VAL A 244 -5.93 11.26 2.60
CA VAL A 244 -4.57 10.71 2.74
C VAL A 244 -3.57 11.85 2.86
N GLY A 245 -3.68 12.88 2.00
CA GLY A 245 -2.82 14.06 2.02
C GLY A 245 -2.94 14.84 3.32
N MET A 246 -4.15 15.05 3.83
CA MET A 246 -4.37 15.65 5.17
C MET A 246 -3.69 14.83 6.25
N LYS A 247 -3.92 13.50 6.31
CA LYS A 247 -3.27 12.62 7.30
C LYS A 247 -1.74 12.64 7.21
N MET A 248 -1.18 12.77 6.01
CA MET A 248 0.26 12.91 5.83
C MET A 248 0.80 14.27 6.27
N ALA A 249 0.04 15.35 6.05
CA ALA A 249 0.49 16.71 6.35
C ALA A 249 0.30 17.10 7.83
N THR A 250 -0.82 16.71 8.45
CA THR A 250 -1.20 17.13 9.81
C THR A 250 -1.17 15.99 10.83
N GLY A 251 -0.88 14.76 10.39
CA GLY A 251 -0.98 13.54 11.22
C GLY A 251 -2.43 13.13 11.55
N THR A 252 -3.44 13.98 11.28
CA THR A 252 -4.84 13.73 11.64
C THR A 252 -5.80 14.36 10.63
N ALA A 253 -6.79 13.60 10.16
CA ALA A 253 -7.91 14.17 9.40
C ALA A 253 -9.08 14.46 10.35
N PRO A 254 -9.84 15.55 10.12
CA PRO A 254 -11.05 15.83 10.90
C PRO A 254 -12.05 14.68 10.79
N PHE A 255 -12.45 14.10 11.92
CA PHE A 255 -13.35 12.93 11.96
C PHE A 255 -14.66 13.16 11.19
N GLY A 256 -15.27 14.34 11.33
CA GLY A 256 -16.50 14.68 10.61
C GLY A 256 -16.33 14.65 9.08
N LEU A 257 -15.16 15.02 8.57
CA LEU A 257 -14.86 14.98 7.14
C LEU A 257 -14.68 13.54 6.64
N GLU A 258 -13.97 12.69 7.42
CA GLU A 258 -13.84 11.26 7.10
C GLU A 258 -15.23 10.59 7.02
N CYS A 259 -16.09 10.83 8.00
CA CYS A 259 -17.44 10.28 8.05
C CYS A 259 -18.32 10.78 6.88
N LEU A 260 -18.29 12.08 6.59
CA LEU A 260 -19.04 12.67 5.48
C LEU A 260 -18.62 12.05 4.13
N PHE A 261 -17.31 11.97 3.87
CA PHE A 261 -16.81 11.43 2.62
C PHE A 261 -17.05 9.92 2.50
N CYS A 262 -16.93 9.14 3.57
CA CYS A 262 -17.19 7.70 3.47
C CYS A 262 -18.66 7.39 3.22
N VAL A 263 -19.60 8.12 3.86
CA VAL A 263 -21.05 7.98 3.60
C VAL A 263 -21.38 8.37 2.16
N PHE A 264 -20.85 9.50 1.69
CA PHE A 264 -21.02 9.95 0.30
C PHE A 264 -20.48 8.91 -0.70
N LEU A 265 -19.25 8.43 -0.50
CA LEU A 265 -18.65 7.41 -1.35
C LEU A 265 -19.41 6.08 -1.31
N PHE A 266 -19.88 5.65 -0.15
CA PHE A 266 -20.66 4.42 -0.04
C PHE A 266 -21.97 4.52 -0.85
N CYS A 267 -22.75 5.58 -0.65
CA CYS A 267 -24.01 5.77 -1.36
C CYS A 267 -23.81 5.81 -2.88
N THR A 268 -22.88 6.63 -3.36
CA THR A 268 -22.58 6.76 -4.79
C THR A 268 -22.04 5.46 -5.41
N ASN A 269 -21.17 4.73 -4.69
CA ASN A 269 -20.69 3.42 -5.15
C ASN A 269 -21.79 2.36 -5.18
N CYS A 270 -22.78 2.38 -4.29
CA CYS A 270 -23.94 1.49 -4.38
C CYS A 270 -24.73 1.70 -5.68
N PHE A 271 -24.98 2.95 -6.07
CA PHE A 271 -25.63 3.27 -7.35
C PHE A 271 -24.76 2.88 -8.55
N SER A 272 -23.47 3.20 -8.49
CA SER A 272 -22.51 2.85 -9.53
C SER A 272 -22.44 1.34 -9.73
N LEU A 273 -22.33 0.56 -8.65
CA LEU A 273 -22.28 -0.89 -8.68
C LEU A 273 -23.49 -1.45 -9.43
N GLY A 274 -24.71 -1.07 -9.04
CA GLY A 274 -25.93 -1.55 -9.69
C GLY A 274 -26.01 -1.24 -11.20
N LEU A 275 -25.49 -0.09 -11.63
CA LEU A 275 -25.51 0.31 -13.04
C LEU A 275 -24.35 -0.28 -13.86
N VAL A 276 -23.18 -0.44 -13.27
CA VAL A 276 -21.96 -0.92 -13.92
C VAL A 276 -21.96 -2.44 -14.04
N THR A 277 -22.47 -3.15 -13.03
CA THR A 277 -22.44 -4.62 -12.98
C THR A 277 -23.77 -5.29 -13.30
N CYS A 278 -24.76 -4.55 -13.80
CA CYS A 278 -25.97 -5.15 -14.36
C CYS A 278 -25.64 -6.02 -15.59
N GLU A 279 -26.56 -6.89 -16.01
CA GLU A 279 -26.38 -7.82 -17.15
C GLU A 279 -25.87 -7.11 -18.42
N ASP A 280 -26.48 -5.97 -18.75
CA ASP A 280 -26.10 -5.10 -19.87
C ASP A 280 -25.02 -4.05 -19.51
N GLY A 281 -24.36 -4.22 -18.37
CA GLY A 281 -23.37 -3.29 -17.84
C GLY A 281 -21.97 -3.55 -18.41
N PRO A 282 -21.09 -2.54 -18.44
CA PRO A 282 -19.70 -2.74 -18.88
C PRO A 282 -18.91 -3.69 -17.96
N GLY A 283 -19.32 -3.86 -16.71
CA GLY A 283 -18.66 -4.75 -15.76
C GLY A 283 -18.78 -6.24 -16.12
N THR A 284 -19.80 -6.69 -16.86
CA THR A 284 -19.99 -8.12 -17.14
C THR A 284 -18.94 -8.70 -18.09
N LYS A 285 -18.41 -7.87 -19.00
CA LYS A 285 -17.39 -8.27 -19.96
C LYS A 285 -15.97 -8.18 -19.42
N VAL A 286 -15.71 -7.26 -18.49
CA VAL A 286 -14.36 -7.00 -17.98
C VAL A 286 -14.30 -7.29 -16.50
N GLY A 287 -13.68 -8.42 -16.15
CA GLY A 287 -13.58 -8.90 -14.78
C GLY A 287 -13.02 -7.85 -13.81
N ASN A 288 -11.99 -7.10 -14.21
CA ASN A 288 -11.44 -6.03 -13.38
C ASN A 288 -12.47 -4.96 -13.03
N LEU A 289 -13.24 -4.49 -14.01
CA LEU A 289 -14.28 -3.50 -13.79
C LEU A 289 -15.36 -4.03 -12.82
N PHE A 290 -15.73 -5.30 -12.94
CA PHE A 290 -16.64 -5.95 -12.00
C PHE A 290 -16.07 -5.98 -10.58
N PHE A 291 -14.89 -6.58 -10.37
CA PHE A 291 -14.32 -6.78 -9.04
C PHE A 291 -13.99 -5.47 -8.35
N PHE A 292 -13.47 -4.48 -9.07
CA PHE A 292 -13.13 -3.18 -8.48
C PHE A 292 -14.34 -2.30 -8.22
N SER A 293 -15.46 -2.48 -8.93
CA SER A 293 -16.74 -1.85 -8.55
C SER A 293 -17.26 -2.39 -7.21
N TRP A 294 -17.11 -3.70 -6.97
CA TRP A 294 -17.44 -4.29 -5.66
C TRP A 294 -16.50 -3.78 -4.57
N LEU A 295 -15.19 -3.78 -4.84
CA LEU A 295 -14.20 -3.32 -3.89
C LEU A 295 -14.38 -1.83 -3.54
N SER A 296 -14.71 -0.98 -4.53
CA SER A 296 -14.97 0.45 -4.30
C SER A 296 -16.22 0.70 -3.48
N MET A 297 -17.16 -0.25 -3.39
CA MET A 297 -18.29 -0.20 -2.46
C MET A 297 -17.91 -0.72 -1.06
N ILE A 298 -17.19 -1.84 -0.99
CA ILE A 298 -16.83 -2.49 0.29
C ILE A 298 -15.91 -1.61 1.13
N VAL A 299 -14.90 -0.98 0.52
CA VAL A 299 -13.89 -0.24 1.28
C VAL A 299 -14.51 0.98 2.01
N PRO A 300 -15.32 1.86 1.39
CA PRO A 300 -16.04 2.91 2.10
C PRO A 300 -16.95 2.39 3.21
N PHE A 301 -17.58 1.23 3.05
CA PHE A 301 -18.36 0.60 4.11
C PHE A 301 -17.48 0.22 5.32
N LEU A 302 -16.30 -0.34 5.08
CA LEU A 302 -15.34 -0.64 6.15
C LEU A 302 -14.82 0.63 6.84
N ILE A 303 -14.57 1.70 6.09
CA ILE A 303 -14.21 3.01 6.65
C ILE A 303 -15.33 3.53 7.54
N MET A 304 -16.58 3.43 7.09
CA MET A 304 -17.76 3.83 7.84
C MET A 304 -17.90 3.03 9.14
N SER A 305 -17.70 1.71 9.11
CA SER A 305 -17.67 0.86 10.31
C SER A 305 -16.60 1.30 11.30
N ALA A 306 -15.38 1.58 10.81
CA ALA A 306 -14.29 2.07 11.65
C ALA A 306 -14.53 3.48 12.19
N CYS A 307 -15.33 4.30 11.50
CA CYS A 307 -15.78 5.60 12.03
C CYS A 307 -16.83 5.42 13.12
N TYR A 308 -17.74 4.46 12.95
CA TYR A 308 -18.79 4.15 13.94
C TYR A 308 -18.20 3.62 15.25
N GLU A 309 -17.26 2.67 15.19
CA GLU A 309 -16.57 2.15 16.38
C GLU A 309 -15.87 3.28 17.15
N TYR A 310 -15.14 4.15 16.45
CA TYR A 310 -14.47 5.28 17.07
C TYR A 310 -15.43 6.28 17.72
N TRP A 311 -16.58 6.52 17.07
CA TRP A 311 -17.62 7.38 17.64
C TRP A 311 -18.15 6.80 18.94
N PHE A 312 -18.38 5.49 18.99
CA PHE A 312 -18.88 4.79 20.17
C PHE A 312 -17.86 4.82 21.33
N GLU A 313 -16.60 4.49 21.09
CA GLU A 313 -15.52 4.58 22.11
C GLU A 313 -15.42 5.99 22.70
N SER A 314 -15.59 7.03 21.86
CA SER A 314 -15.53 8.43 22.31
C SER A 314 -16.73 8.85 23.18
N GLN A 315 -17.85 8.12 23.14
CA GLN A 315 -19.00 8.38 24.02
C GLN A 315 -18.81 7.72 25.38
N GLU A 316 -18.23 6.51 25.42
CA GLU A 316 -17.94 5.82 26.68
C GLU A 316 -16.95 6.60 27.55
N GLU A 317 -15.89 7.15 26.94
CA GLU A 317 -14.90 7.99 27.67
C GLU A 317 -15.52 9.25 28.29
N LYS A 318 -16.52 9.85 27.62
CA LYS A 318 -17.25 11.01 28.17
C LYS A 318 -18.15 10.63 29.35
N GLN A 319 -18.68 9.41 29.36
CA GLN A 319 -19.53 8.94 30.44
C GLN A 319 -18.70 8.57 31.68
N THR A 320 -17.55 7.92 31.51
CA THR A 320 -16.67 7.53 32.63
C THR A 320 -15.92 8.73 33.21
N GLY A 321 -15.37 9.61 32.36
CA GLY A 321 -14.64 10.79 32.80
C GLY A 321 -15.47 11.84 33.56
N GLY A 322 -16.81 11.81 33.41
CA GLY A 322 -17.71 12.73 34.11
C GLY A 322 -17.96 12.37 35.58
N VAL A 323 -17.76 11.12 35.98
CA VAL A 323 -18.05 10.64 37.35
C VAL A 323 -16.88 10.93 38.29
N ASP A 324 -15.64 10.75 37.82
CA ASP A 324 -14.44 10.96 38.65
C ASP A 324 -14.15 12.45 38.91
N GLY A 325 -14.59 13.34 38.01
CA GLY A 325 -14.48 14.79 38.19
C GLY A 325 -15.39 15.36 39.28
N LEU A 326 -16.49 14.68 39.62
CA LEU A 326 -17.43 15.15 40.65
C LEU A 326 -17.11 14.58 42.05
N ALA A 327 -16.45 13.43 42.13
CA ALA A 327 -16.07 12.80 43.40
C ALA A 327 -14.87 13.49 44.08
N GLY A 328 -14.06 14.26 43.34
CA GLY A 328 -12.88 14.96 43.86
C GLY A 328 -13.13 16.33 44.52
N LEU A 329 -14.36 16.87 44.50
CA LEU A 329 -14.70 18.17 45.09
C LEU A 329 -15.39 18.07 46.47
N GLY A 330 -15.57 16.87 47.00
CA GLY A 330 -16.34 16.63 48.23
C GLY A 330 -15.54 16.51 49.54
N GLU A 331 -14.21 16.44 49.49
CA GLU A 331 -13.45 15.92 50.64
C GLU A 331 -12.14 16.68 50.96
N THR A 332 -12.19 18.00 51.00
CA THR A 332 -11.25 18.78 51.84
C THR A 332 -11.99 19.92 52.52
N GLY A 333 -12.65 19.59 53.63
CA GLY A 333 -12.98 20.54 54.68
C GLY A 333 -11.75 20.94 55.48
N GLU A 334 -10.70 21.44 54.83
CA GLU A 334 -9.65 22.18 55.51
C GLU A 334 -10.01 23.67 55.48
N ALA A 335 -10.23 24.21 56.67
CA ALA A 335 -10.52 25.60 56.90
C ALA A 335 -9.41 26.48 56.32
N TYR A 336 -9.75 27.23 55.27
CA TYR A 336 -8.91 28.29 54.73
C TYR A 336 -8.80 29.42 55.76
N ASP A 337 -7.62 29.54 56.38
CA ASP A 337 -7.23 30.69 57.22
C ASP A 337 -6.66 31.80 56.31
N PRO A 338 -7.33 32.97 56.19
CA PRO A 338 -6.86 34.04 55.31
C PRO A 338 -5.73 34.82 55.97
N SER A 339 -4.48 34.41 55.75
CA SER A 339 -3.31 35.25 56.07
C SER A 339 -2.86 36.05 54.84
N PRO A 340 -2.70 37.39 54.94
CA PRO A 340 -2.31 38.22 53.81
C PRO A 340 -0.78 38.26 53.70
N ALA A 341 -0.22 37.44 52.81
CA ALA A 341 1.18 37.55 52.41
C ALA A 341 1.30 37.78 50.90
N THR A 342 1.34 39.06 50.57
CA THR A 342 1.98 39.67 49.41
C THR A 342 3.14 38.82 48.87
N ASN A 343 3.03 38.27 47.65
CA ASN A 343 4.23 37.96 46.88
C ASN A 343 4.04 38.26 45.39
N LYS A 344 4.96 39.06 44.89
CA LYS A 344 4.98 39.62 43.54
C LYS A 344 5.34 38.54 42.54
N GLY A 345 4.74 38.66 41.36
CA GLY A 345 4.77 37.66 40.30
C GLY A 345 6.15 37.26 39.80
N THR A 346 6.18 36.07 39.21
CA THR A 346 7.18 35.68 38.23
C THR A 346 6.45 34.90 37.15
N PHE A 347 6.23 35.57 36.03
CA PHE A 347 5.64 35.04 34.81
C PHE A 347 6.68 34.14 34.15
N VAL A 348 6.58 32.82 34.33
CA VAL A 348 7.46 31.85 33.66
C VAL A 348 6.96 31.64 32.24
N GLN A 349 7.61 32.32 31.32
CA GLN A 349 7.42 32.17 29.88
C GLN A 349 7.97 30.80 29.45
N MET A 350 7.08 29.89 29.03
CA MET A 350 7.44 28.57 28.51
C MET A 350 8.02 28.76 27.10
N SER A 351 9.35 28.88 27.04
CA SER A 351 10.13 28.95 25.80
C SER A 351 10.36 27.54 25.25
N THR A 352 9.68 27.19 24.17
CA THR A 352 9.96 26.01 23.36
C THR A 352 11.34 26.18 22.71
N ARG A 353 12.32 25.40 23.17
CA ARG A 353 13.69 25.39 22.65
C ARG A 353 13.82 24.26 21.62
N GLU A 354 13.98 24.63 20.36
CA GLU A 354 14.38 23.73 19.29
C GLU A 354 15.78 23.15 19.57
N HIS A 355 15.89 21.83 19.62
CA HIS A 355 17.17 21.13 19.56
C HIS A 355 17.36 20.55 18.15
N VAL A 356 18.02 21.33 17.30
CA VAL A 356 18.71 20.83 16.12
C VAL A 356 20.10 20.36 16.58
N HIS A 357 20.36 19.06 16.54
CA HIS A 357 21.71 18.51 16.70
C HIS A 357 22.15 17.78 15.43
N GLU A 358 22.89 18.56 14.66
CA GLU A 358 24.09 18.21 13.89
C GLU A 358 24.87 16.99 14.43
N ARG A 359 25.13 16.01 13.55
CA ARG A 359 26.32 15.15 13.59
C ARG A 359 26.74 14.76 12.16
N GLN A 360 27.69 15.52 11.63
CA GLN A 360 28.76 14.96 10.81
C GLN A 360 29.84 14.40 11.75
N SER A 361 30.41 13.23 11.41
CA SER A 361 31.87 13.01 11.29
C SER A 361 32.24 11.52 11.44
N PHE A 362 33.02 11.06 10.45
CA PHE A 362 34.20 10.19 10.61
C PHE A 362 34.00 8.72 11.04
N PHE A 363 34.31 7.80 10.12
CA PHE A 363 35.46 6.92 10.30
C PHE A 363 36.05 6.52 8.93
N SER A 364 37.28 6.95 8.70
CA SER A 364 38.20 6.40 7.69
C SER A 364 38.82 5.13 8.29
N GLY A 365 38.84 4.05 7.52
CA GLY A 365 39.36 2.75 7.94
C GLY A 365 39.87 1.98 6.73
N GLU A 366 41.16 2.15 6.48
CA GLU A 366 41.97 1.52 5.44
C GLU A 366 42.41 0.10 5.88
N VAL A 367 42.92 -0.69 4.91
CA VAL A 367 43.69 -1.96 5.04
C VAL A 367 42.83 -3.23 5.25
N THR A 368 42.81 -4.25 4.38
CA THR A 368 43.96 -5.10 4.02
C THR A 368 43.67 -5.97 2.78
N LYS A 369 44.64 -6.04 1.86
CA LYS A 369 44.73 -7.02 0.77
C LYS A 369 44.87 -8.44 1.31
N ARG A 370 44.13 -9.40 0.74
CA ARG A 370 44.57 -10.81 0.63
C ARG A 370 44.20 -11.33 -0.74
N GLY A 371 45.21 -11.58 -1.57
CA GLY A 371 45.10 -12.38 -2.76
C GLY A 371 45.30 -13.86 -2.45
N THR A 372 44.86 -14.69 -3.41
CA THR A 372 45.44 -15.96 -3.92
C THR A 372 44.28 -16.77 -4.51
N GLY A 373 44.26 -16.97 -5.83
CA GLY A 373 44.42 -18.29 -6.45
C GLY A 373 43.04 -18.91 -6.70
N GLY A 374 42.58 -19.17 -7.91
CA GLY A 374 43.26 -19.78 -9.06
C GLY A 374 42.57 -21.12 -9.29
N GLN A 375 41.90 -21.32 -10.42
CA GLN A 375 41.93 -22.56 -11.21
C GLN A 375 41.02 -22.49 -12.43
N THR A 376 41.65 -22.89 -13.52
CA THR A 376 41.22 -23.16 -14.89
C THR A 376 40.59 -24.54 -15.03
N SER A 377 39.64 -24.68 -15.96
CA SER A 377 39.29 -25.89 -16.74
C SER A 377 37.99 -25.56 -17.50
N ASP A 378 38.01 -25.20 -18.78
CA ASP A 378 38.14 -26.08 -19.97
C ASP A 378 37.16 -27.26 -19.97
N ASP A 379 36.20 -27.21 -20.91
CA ASP A 379 35.89 -28.25 -21.91
C ASP A 379 34.47 -28.06 -22.50
N ALA A 380 34.39 -27.73 -23.79
CA ALA A 380 33.95 -28.59 -24.90
C ALA A 380 32.42 -28.75 -25.01
N ALA A 381 31.76 -28.02 -25.92
CA ALA A 381 31.49 -28.43 -27.31
C ALA A 381 30.58 -29.67 -27.41
N THR A 382 29.39 -29.51 -28.01
CA THR A 382 28.86 -30.41 -29.06
C THR A 382 27.64 -29.76 -29.74
N ALA A 383 27.71 -29.70 -31.06
CA ALA A 383 26.67 -29.27 -31.98
C ALA A 383 25.56 -30.33 -32.14
N ALA A 384 24.33 -29.90 -32.42
CA ALA A 384 23.39 -30.72 -33.18
C ALA A 384 22.36 -29.85 -33.91
N THR A 385 22.48 -29.90 -35.23
CA THR A 385 21.52 -29.58 -36.29
C THR A 385 20.11 -30.14 -36.05
N GLY A 386 19.10 -29.39 -36.46
CA GLY A 386 17.71 -29.88 -36.55
C GLY A 386 16.81 -28.95 -37.35
N ALA A 387 16.98 -28.94 -38.67
CA ALA A 387 15.99 -28.40 -39.59
C ALA A 387 14.78 -29.36 -39.66
N SER A 388 13.57 -28.83 -39.59
CA SER A 388 12.38 -29.53 -40.09
C SER A 388 11.41 -28.52 -40.70
N ASP A 389 11.30 -28.64 -42.02
CA ASP A 389 10.20 -28.22 -42.87
C ASP A 389 8.83 -28.73 -42.40
N ARG A 390 7.80 -28.10 -42.99
CA ARG A 390 6.37 -28.46 -43.16
C ARG A 390 5.41 -27.62 -42.31
N SER A 391 4.27 -27.16 -42.82
CA SER A 391 3.68 -27.13 -44.17
C SER A 391 2.37 -26.35 -44.06
N ASN A 392 2.01 -25.65 -45.12
CA ASN A 392 0.66 -25.22 -45.51
C ASN A 392 -0.51 -25.85 -44.74
N HIS A 393 -1.41 -25.01 -44.21
CA HIS A 393 -2.77 -24.94 -44.72
C HIS A 393 -3.43 -23.59 -44.45
#